data_AF-A0A8J4RKL6-F1
#
_entry.id   AF-A0A8J4RKL6-F1
#
_cell.length_a   1.000
_cell.length_b   1.000
_cell.length_c   1.000
_cell.angle_alpha   90.00
_cell.angle_beta   90.00
_cell.angle_gamma   90.00
#
_symmetry.space_group_name_H-M   'P 1'
#
loop_
_entity.id
_entity.type
_entity.pdbx_description
1 polymer ?
#
loop_
_entity_poly.entity_id
_entity_poly.type
_entity_poly.pdbx_seq_one_letter_code
_entity_poly.pdbx_strand_id
1 'polypeptide(L)'
;MAQSCEVNVLGLVSQCEKYVRKSGPKSKPSWECCAVVKVVNVPCVCKLVTKEIEDAIDMDKVVYVARSCGKKVAPGTKCGSYTVPGT
;
A
#
# COMPACT_ATOMS: atom_id res chain seq x y z
N MET A 1 -13.48 -3.14 -21.03
CA MET A 1 -12.26 -2.32 -21.14
C MET A 1 -11.32 -2.75 -20.02
N ALA A 2 -10.18 -3.38 -20.34
CA ALA A 2 -9.17 -3.68 -19.34
C ALA A 2 -8.49 -2.36 -18.97
N GLN A 3 -8.80 -1.83 -17.79
CA GLN A 3 -8.13 -0.64 -17.29
C GLN A 3 -6.72 -1.07 -16.87
N SER A 4 -5.73 -0.77 -17.71
CA SER A 4 -4.32 -1.07 -17.43
C SER A 4 -3.94 -0.47 -16.08
N CYS A 5 -3.35 -1.28 -15.21
CA CYS A 5 -2.91 -0.85 -13.90
C CYS A 5 -1.58 -0.12 -14.00
N GLU A 6 -1.61 1.14 -14.44
CA GLU A 6 -0.41 1.96 -14.47
C GLU A 6 -0.08 2.42 -13.05
N VAL A 7 0.84 1.69 -12.43
CA VAL A 7 1.32 1.94 -11.08
C VAL A 7 2.78 2.28 -11.16
N ASN A 8 3.17 3.44 -10.60
CA ASN A 8 4.57 3.77 -10.40
C ASN A 8 5.14 2.94 -9.22
N VAL A 9 5.36 1.64 -9.47
CA VAL A 9 5.85 0.69 -8.47
C VAL A 9 7.23 1.10 -7.96
N LEU A 10 8.12 1.54 -8.86
CA LEU A 10 9.45 2.03 -8.48
C LEU A 10 9.36 3.25 -7.55
N GLY A 11 8.46 4.19 -7.83
CA GLY A 11 8.21 5.33 -6.95
C GLY A 11 7.64 4.92 -5.60
N LEU A 12 6.73 3.95 -5.55
CA LEU A 12 6.20 3.42 -4.30
C LEU A 12 7.29 2.74 -3.46
N VAL A 13 8.10 1.88 -4.06
CA VAL A 13 9.20 1.20 -3.36
C VAL A 13 10.20 2.24 -2.86
N SER A 14 10.75 3.07 -3.76
CA SER A 14 11.77 4.05 -3.43
C SER A 14 11.36 5.02 -2.32
N GLN A 15 10.09 5.46 -2.31
CA GLN A 15 9.62 6.45 -1.33
C GLN A 15 9.01 5.83 -0.07
N CYS A 16 8.36 4.66 -0.18
CA CYS A 16 7.56 4.09 0.89
C CYS A 16 8.11 2.83 1.57
N GLU A 17 9.10 2.14 0.98
CA GLU A 17 9.62 0.84 1.47
C GLU A 17 9.96 0.86 2.96
N LYS A 18 10.68 1.88 3.43
CA LYS A 18 11.08 2.00 4.85
C LYS A 18 9.90 2.09 5.83
N TYR A 19 8.72 2.53 5.37
CA TYR A 19 7.52 2.65 6.21
C TYR A 19 6.68 1.38 6.20
N VAL A 20 6.84 0.52 5.20
CA VAL A 20 6.04 -0.70 5.01
C VAL A 20 6.79 -1.99 5.28
N ARG A 21 8.13 -1.95 5.41
CA ARG A 21 8.94 -3.12 5.78
C ARG A 21 8.48 -3.76 7.09
N LYS A 22 8.67 -5.06 7.24
CA LYS A 22 8.30 -5.82 8.46
C LYS A 22 9.02 -5.34 9.72
N SER A 23 10.27 -4.88 9.60
CA SER A 23 11.06 -4.42 10.73
C SER A 23 10.65 -3.02 11.22
N GLY A 24 10.80 -2.81 12.53
CA GLY A 24 10.56 -1.53 13.20
C GLY A 24 9.08 -1.18 13.45
N PRO A 25 8.81 -0.04 14.10
CA PRO A 25 7.45 0.39 14.40
C PRO A 25 6.73 1.02 13.20
N LYS A 26 5.41 1.16 13.31
CA LYS A 26 4.61 2.03 12.42
C LYS A 26 5.14 3.46 12.55
N SER A 27 5.50 4.08 11.43
CA SER A 27 6.01 5.46 11.39
C SER A 27 5.29 6.28 10.32
N LYS A 28 5.09 7.57 10.61
CA LYS A 28 4.37 8.47 9.70
C LYS A 28 5.14 8.58 8.37
N PRO A 29 4.46 8.40 7.21
CA PRO A 29 5.11 8.51 5.91
C PRO A 29 5.60 9.93 5.64
N SER A 30 6.65 10.05 4.82
CA SER A 30 7.11 11.35 4.33
C SER A 30 6.18 11.91 3.26
N TRP A 31 6.37 13.20 2.95
CA TRP A 31 5.55 13.88 1.96
C TRP A 31 5.71 13.26 0.57
N GLU A 32 6.91 12.78 0.21
CA GLU A 32 7.19 12.11 -1.07
C GLU A 32 6.44 10.79 -1.17
N CYS A 33 6.48 9.97 -0.10
CA CYS A 33 5.71 8.72 -0.05
C CYS A 33 4.20 9.01 -0.18
N CYS A 34 3.70 10.05 0.50
CA CYS A 34 2.30 10.42 0.34
C CYS A 34 1.96 10.96 -1.05
N ALA A 35 2.87 11.64 -1.75
CA ALA A 35 2.63 12.13 -3.10
C ALA A 35 2.37 10.96 -4.07
N VAL A 36 3.20 9.90 -4.00
CA VAL A 36 3.01 8.69 -4.82
C VAL A 36 1.77 7.89 -4.39
N VAL A 37 1.52 7.75 -3.08
CA VAL A 37 0.34 7.04 -2.57
C VAL A 37 -0.96 7.74 -2.96
N LYS A 38 -0.99 9.08 -2.99
CA LYS A 38 -2.19 9.85 -3.31
C LYS A 38 -2.71 9.64 -4.73
N VAL A 39 -1.85 9.27 -5.68
CA VAL A 39 -2.26 9.04 -7.08
C VAL A 39 -2.57 7.56 -7.36
N VAL A 40 -2.30 6.66 -6.42
CA VAL A 40 -2.56 5.22 -6.57
C VAL A 40 -4.06 4.90 -6.61
N ASN A 41 -4.43 4.02 -7.53
CA ASN A 41 -5.71 3.32 -7.53
C ASN A 41 -5.59 2.06 -6.63
N VAL A 42 -6.21 2.11 -5.45
CA VAL A 42 -6.10 1.04 -4.42
C VAL A 42 -6.61 -0.31 -4.93
N PRO A 43 -7.84 -0.44 -5.48
CA PRO A 43 -8.30 -1.69 -6.11
C PRO A 43 -7.35 -2.26 -7.16
N CYS A 44 -6.64 -1.38 -7.87
CA CYS A 44 -5.70 -1.75 -8.90
C CYS A 44 -4.41 -2.35 -8.32
N VAL A 45 -3.76 -1.62 -7.41
CA VAL A 45 -2.53 -2.08 -6.74
C VAL A 45 -2.77 -3.35 -5.94
N CYS A 46 -3.93 -3.47 -5.30
CA CYS A 46 -4.29 -4.66 -4.55
C CYS A 46 -4.38 -5.94 -5.40
N LYS A 47 -4.60 -5.83 -6.72
CA LYS A 47 -4.51 -6.97 -7.66
C LYS A 47 -3.07 -7.36 -8.00
N LEU A 48 -2.12 -6.46 -7.81
CA LEU A 48 -0.69 -6.70 -8.04
C LEU A 48 0.00 -7.30 -6.80
N VAL A 49 -0.64 -7.25 -5.63
CA VAL A 49 -0.12 -7.84 -4.40
C VAL A 49 -0.16 -9.35 -4.53
N THR A 50 1.03 -9.95 -4.63
CA THR A 50 1.25 -11.40 -4.60
C THR A 50 1.70 -11.84 -3.20
N LYS A 51 1.78 -13.15 -2.97
CA LYS A 51 2.29 -13.72 -1.72
C LYS A 51 3.72 -13.28 -1.43
N GLU A 52 4.56 -13.18 -2.45
CA GLU A 52 5.95 -12.73 -2.30
C GLU A 52 6.00 -11.28 -1.80
N ILE A 53 5.08 -10.42 -2.23
CA ILE A 53 4.96 -9.05 -1.73
C ILE A 53 4.46 -9.06 -0.28
N GLU A 54 3.42 -9.84 0.04
CA GLU A 54 2.93 -10.01 1.42
C GLU A 54 4.02 -10.53 2.36
N ASP A 55 4.94 -11.36 1.86
CA ASP A 55 6.06 -11.89 2.62
C ASP A 55 7.21 -10.88 2.77
N ALA A 56 7.33 -9.90 1.89
CA ALA A 56 8.36 -8.87 1.96
C ALA A 56 7.96 -7.67 2.86
N ILE A 57 6.67 -7.35 2.95
CA ILE A 57 6.18 -6.14 3.65
C ILE A 57 5.17 -6.47 4.74
N ASP A 58 4.89 -5.48 5.59
CA ASP A 58 3.85 -5.53 6.61
C ASP A 58 2.59 -4.85 6.07
N MET A 59 1.56 -5.64 5.79
CA MET A 59 0.31 -5.15 5.21
C MET A 59 -0.44 -4.20 6.15
N ASP A 60 -0.32 -4.34 7.47
CA ASP A 60 -0.91 -3.39 8.40
C ASP A 60 -0.21 -2.03 8.33
N LYS A 61 1.10 -2.02 8.08
CA LYS A 61 1.84 -0.78 7.80
C LYS A 61 1.47 -0.18 6.46
N VAL A 62 1.24 -0.98 5.42
CA VAL A 62 0.74 -0.50 4.12
C VAL A 62 -0.60 0.23 4.31
N VAL A 63 -1.54 -0.37 5.02
CA VAL A 63 -2.85 0.24 5.33
C VAL A 63 -2.67 1.52 6.15
N TYR A 64 -1.79 1.50 7.14
CA TYR A 64 -1.47 2.67 7.96
C TYR A 64 -0.92 3.83 7.12
N VAL A 65 0.04 3.57 6.22
CA VAL A 65 0.62 4.57 5.31
C VAL A 65 -0.46 5.13 4.39
N ALA A 66 -1.28 4.27 3.77
CA ALA A 66 -2.34 4.69 2.88
C ALA A 66 -3.34 5.63 3.59
N ARG A 67 -3.84 5.24 4.76
CA ARG A 67 -4.76 6.05 5.57
C ARG A 67 -4.12 7.35 6.04
N SER A 68 -2.85 7.30 6.48
CA SER A 68 -2.08 8.48 6.90
C SER A 68 -1.90 9.50 5.77
N CYS A 69 -1.81 9.04 4.53
CA CYS A 69 -1.71 9.89 3.35
C CYS A 69 -3.07 10.37 2.80
N GLY A 70 -4.18 10.01 3.47
CA GLY A 70 -5.55 10.42 3.10
C GLY A 70 -6.24 9.50 2.09
N LYS A 71 -5.70 8.31 1.81
CA LYS A 71 -6.41 7.32 0.98
C LYS A 71 -7.47 6.60 1.79
N LYS A 72 -8.66 6.49 1.19
CA LYS A 72 -9.74 5.66 1.71
C LYS A 72 -9.42 4.20 1.41
N VAL A 73 -9.14 3.43 2.47
CA VAL A 73 -8.97 1.98 2.43
C VAL A 73 -10.04 1.37 3.33
N ALA A 74 -11.12 0.90 2.69
CA ALA A 74 -12.27 0.36 3.38
C ALA A 74 -11.94 -0.98 4.06
N PRO A 75 -12.50 -1.27 5.25
CA PRO A 75 -12.55 -2.61 5.79
C PRO A 75 -13.05 -3.63 4.76
N GLY A 76 -12.48 -4.84 4.76
CA GLY A 76 -12.83 -5.89 3.82
C GLY A 76 -12.23 -5.73 2.42
N THR A 77 -11.48 -4.65 2.15
CA THR A 77 -10.70 -4.55 0.91
C THR A 77 -9.69 -5.70 0.85
N LYS A 78 -9.70 -6.46 -0.25
CA LYS A 78 -8.76 -7.55 -0.48
C LYS A 78 -7.58 -7.09 -1.32
N CYS A 79 -6.37 -7.40 -0.86
CA CYS A 79 -5.11 -7.14 -1.56
C CYS A 79 -4.28 -8.41 -1.47
N GLY A 80 -4.21 -9.18 -2.56
CA GLY A 80 -3.72 -10.56 -2.51
C GLY A 80 -4.59 -11.45 -1.62
N SER A 81 -3.97 -12.13 -0.67
CA SER A 81 -4.59 -12.92 0.40
C SER A 81 -4.97 -12.06 1.61
N TYR A 82 -4.34 -10.89 1.77
CA TYR A 82 -4.63 -9.99 2.88
C TYR A 82 -6.00 -9.31 2.73
N THR A 83 -6.75 -9.29 3.83
CA THR A 83 -8.02 -8.57 3.93
C THR A 83 -7.87 -7.47 4.96
N VAL A 84 -8.14 -6.23 4.56
CA VAL A 84 -8.05 -5.07 5.47
C VAL A 84 -8.99 -5.29 6.65
N PRO A 85 -8.48 -5.31 7.89
CA PRO A 85 -9.30 -5.55 9.06
C PRO A 85 -10.33 -4.42 9.25
N GLY A 86 -11.50 -4.81 9.73
CA GLY A 86 -12.46 -3.87 10.30
C GLY A 86 -11.86 -3.28 11.56
N THR A 87 -11.79 -1.95 11.60
CA THR A 87 -11.60 -1.19 12.83
C THR A 87 -12.92 -1.14 13.60
#